data_AF-A0A814M2G8-F1
#
_entry.id   AF-A0A814M2G8-F1
#
_cell.length_a   1.000
_cell.length_b   1.000
_cell.length_c   1.000
_cell.angle_alpha   90.00
_cell.angle_beta   90.00
_cell.angle_gamma   90.00
#
_symmetry.space_group_name_H-M   'P 1'
#
loop_
_entity.id
_entity.type
_entity.pdbx_description
1 polymer ?
#
loop_
_entity_poly.entity_id
_entity_poly.type
_entity_poly.pdbx_seq_one_letter_code
_entity_poly.pdbx_strand_id
1 'polypeptide(L)'
;MTLLFIRNCLARESLNKFNYSLRKMSISNKLSIDQLDLNGKRVLIRVDFNVPMKGDKITNNQRIVGALPTINYALEHNAKSVVLMSHLGRPDGHVNMKYTLKPVADELTKLLNRPVHFLNDCVGAEVEAACASPENGSVILLENLRFHVEEEGKGVDAEGKKIKATKEQSEAFQQSLTKLGDVYINDAFGTAHRAHSSMVGVKHEKRASGFLLKKELQYFAKALENPDRPFLAILGG
;
A
#
# COMPACT_ATOMS: atom_id res chain seq x y z
N MET A 1 14.09 -45.28 -53.25
CA MET A 1 13.15 -46.09 -52.44
C MET A 1 13.76 -46.18 -51.05
N THR A 2 13.32 -45.43 -50.04
CA THR A 2 11.93 -45.12 -49.70
C THR A 2 11.88 -43.79 -48.96
N LEU A 3 11.25 -42.83 -49.63
CA LEU A 3 10.28 -41.87 -49.11
C LEU A 3 10.52 -41.29 -47.71
N LEU A 4 10.75 -39.98 -47.58
CA LEU A 4 9.68 -38.98 -47.73
C LEU A 4 8.53 -39.22 -46.73
N PHE A 5 8.79 -39.13 -45.41
CA PHE A 5 7.70 -39.00 -44.43
C PHE A 5 8.02 -38.24 -43.13
N ILE A 6 9.19 -37.60 -42.99
CA ILE A 6 9.47 -36.73 -41.82
C ILE A 6 10.12 -35.40 -42.25
N ARG A 7 9.61 -34.84 -43.34
CA ARG A 7 9.78 -33.44 -43.77
C ARG A 7 8.46 -33.08 -44.47
N ASN A 8 7.68 -32.17 -43.89
CA ASN A 8 6.39 -31.63 -44.38
C ASN A 8 5.08 -32.29 -43.92
N CYS A 9 4.84 -32.32 -42.60
CA CYS A 9 3.51 -32.20 -42.03
C CYS A 9 3.69 -31.82 -40.55
N LEU A 10 4.11 -30.60 -40.23
CA LEU A 10 3.25 -29.59 -39.59
C LEU A 10 3.92 -28.20 -39.69
N ALA A 11 4.42 -27.84 -40.88
CA ALA A 11 4.62 -26.44 -41.23
C ALA A 11 3.26 -25.84 -41.62
N ARG A 12 2.45 -25.48 -40.62
CA ARG A 12 1.33 -24.53 -40.64
C ARG A 12 0.40 -24.86 -39.47
N GLU A 13 0.69 -24.29 -38.32
CA GLU A 13 -0.30 -23.57 -37.51
C GLU A 13 0.35 -23.06 -36.22
N SER A 14 0.42 -21.74 -36.09
CA SER A 14 0.39 -21.02 -34.81
C SER A 14 1.64 -20.93 -33.91
N LEU A 15 2.86 -20.93 -34.43
CA LEU A 15 4.03 -20.39 -33.69
C LEU A 15 4.03 -18.84 -33.57
N ASN A 16 2.86 -18.22 -33.71
CA ASN A 16 2.55 -16.87 -33.21
C ASN A 16 1.79 -17.02 -31.89
N LYS A 17 2.51 -17.28 -30.80
CA LYS A 17 2.07 -17.06 -29.40
C LYS A 17 3.18 -17.55 -28.47
N PHE A 18 4.17 -16.70 -28.24
CA PHE A 18 4.75 -16.40 -26.92
C PHE A 18 5.96 -15.48 -27.13
N ASN A 19 5.70 -14.29 -27.68
CA ASN A 19 6.49 -13.12 -27.27
C ASN A 19 6.12 -12.85 -25.81
N TYR A 20 6.67 -13.65 -24.89
CA TYR A 20 6.80 -13.20 -23.51
C TYR A 20 7.84 -12.09 -23.59
N SER A 21 7.34 -10.88 -23.87
CA SER A 21 8.06 -9.66 -23.59
C SER A 21 8.52 -9.79 -22.15
N LEU A 22 9.82 -10.08 -21.98
CA LEU A 22 10.56 -9.65 -20.81
C LEU A 22 10.44 -8.12 -20.82
N ARG A 23 9.28 -7.61 -20.37
CA ARG A 23 9.21 -6.31 -19.74
C ARG A 23 10.16 -6.47 -18.56
N LYS A 24 11.43 -6.11 -18.80
CA LYS A 24 12.43 -5.84 -17.77
C LYS A 24 11.63 -5.11 -16.69
N MET A 25 11.44 -5.74 -15.54
CA MET A 25 10.58 -5.19 -14.49
C MET A 25 11.25 -3.89 -14.01
N SER A 26 10.87 -2.80 -14.65
CA SER A 26 11.47 -1.52 -14.39
C SER A 26 10.79 -0.90 -13.18
N ILE A 27 11.63 -0.49 -12.25
CA ILE A 27 11.34 0.26 -11.03
C ILE A 27 10.85 1.67 -11.42
N SER A 28 11.39 2.25 -12.50
CA SER A 28 11.02 3.60 -12.97
C SER A 28 9.64 3.67 -13.66
N ASN A 29 9.16 2.58 -14.26
CA ASN A 29 7.90 2.56 -15.03
C ASN A 29 6.63 2.29 -14.19
N LYS A 30 6.63 2.64 -12.91
CA LYS A 30 5.47 2.46 -12.03
C LYS A 30 4.56 3.69 -12.08
N LEU A 31 3.25 3.46 -12.13
CA LEU A 31 2.24 4.51 -12.10
C LEU A 31 2.35 5.32 -10.80
N SER A 32 2.20 6.64 -10.88
CA SER A 32 2.22 7.54 -9.72
C SER A 32 0.91 8.31 -9.58
N ILE A 33 0.66 8.84 -8.38
CA ILE A 33 -0.59 9.53 -8.03
C ILE A 33 -0.90 10.71 -8.96
N ASP A 34 0.13 11.41 -9.44
CA ASP A 34 0.00 12.54 -10.38
C ASP A 34 -0.35 12.15 -11.82
N GLN A 35 -0.50 10.85 -12.08
CA GLN A 35 -0.94 10.30 -13.37
C GLN A 35 -2.36 9.73 -13.30
N LEU A 36 -3.07 9.99 -12.20
CA LEU A 36 -4.41 9.47 -11.94
C LEU A 36 -5.43 10.61 -11.90
N ASP A 37 -6.64 10.31 -12.38
CA ASP A 37 -7.82 11.14 -12.14
C ASP A 37 -8.42 10.78 -10.77
N LEU A 38 -8.38 11.74 -9.84
CA LEU A 38 -8.86 11.59 -8.48
C LEU A 38 -10.21 12.27 -8.23
N ASN A 39 -10.74 13.01 -9.21
CA ASN A 39 -11.94 13.82 -9.02
C ASN A 39 -13.15 12.94 -8.68
N GLY A 40 -13.78 13.22 -7.54
CA GLY A 40 -14.91 12.46 -7.00
C GLY A 40 -14.58 11.03 -6.58
N LYS A 41 -13.31 10.63 -6.55
CA LYS A 41 -12.88 9.27 -6.17
C LYS A 41 -12.59 9.16 -4.67
N ARG A 42 -12.87 7.99 -4.11
CA ARG A 42 -12.41 7.61 -2.77
C ARG A 42 -11.00 7.05 -2.89
N VAL A 43 -10.02 7.73 -2.33
CA VAL A 43 -8.60 7.38 -2.48
C VAL A 43 -8.15 6.62 -1.23
N LEU A 44 -7.86 5.32 -1.38
CA LEU A 44 -7.28 4.51 -0.32
C LEU A 44 -5.75 4.62 -0.37
N ILE A 45 -5.13 5.17 0.67
CA ILE A 45 -3.70 5.43 0.73
C ILE A 45 -3.08 4.60 1.85
N ARG A 46 -2.12 3.75 1.49
CA ARG A 46 -1.24 3.12 2.48
C ARG A 46 -0.07 4.05 2.78
N VAL A 47 -0.07 4.62 3.97
CA VAL A 47 0.96 5.54 4.49
C VAL A 47 1.80 4.88 5.57
N ASP A 48 3.05 5.32 5.78
CA ASP A 48 3.93 4.81 6.84
C ASP A 48 3.89 5.69 8.09
N PHE A 49 2.98 5.40 9.02
CA PHE A 49 2.84 6.10 10.30
C PHE A 49 3.45 5.33 11.46
N ASN A 50 4.47 4.50 11.20
CA ASN A 50 5.21 3.82 12.25
C ASN A 50 6.19 4.79 12.96
N VAL A 51 5.63 5.70 13.74
CA VAL A 51 6.36 6.76 14.46
C VAL A 51 6.82 6.30 15.84
N PRO A 52 7.98 6.79 16.33
CA PRO A 52 8.39 6.54 17.70
C PRO A 52 7.44 7.28 18.66
N MET A 53 6.99 6.57 19.70
CA MET A 53 6.12 7.11 20.74
C MET A 53 6.73 6.94 22.13
N LYS A 54 6.44 7.90 23.03
CA LYS A 54 6.72 7.83 24.46
C LYS A 54 5.41 8.02 25.24
N GLY A 55 4.84 6.91 25.72
CA GLY A 55 3.44 6.89 26.12
C GLY A 55 2.57 7.22 24.91
N ASP A 56 1.63 8.15 25.07
CA ASP A 56 0.73 8.59 23.98
C ASP A 56 1.28 9.77 23.16
N LYS A 57 2.54 10.17 23.39
CA LYS A 57 3.17 11.30 22.70
C LYS A 57 4.08 10.83 21.58
N ILE A 58 3.86 11.37 20.38
CA ILE A 58 4.73 11.19 19.23
C ILE A 58 6.01 11.98 19.46
N THR A 59 7.17 11.32 19.40
CA THR A 59 8.47 12.00 19.64
C THR A 59 9.10 12.53 18.35
N ASN A 60 8.76 11.94 17.21
CA ASN A 60 9.18 12.40 15.89
C ASN A 60 8.05 12.17 14.88
N ASN A 61 7.54 13.26 14.30
CA ASN A 61 6.43 13.25 13.34
C ASN A 61 6.88 13.30 11.87
N GLN A 62 8.17 13.15 11.57
CA GLN A 62 8.71 13.22 10.19
C GLN A 62 8.01 12.27 9.22
N ARG A 63 7.63 11.07 9.69
CA ARG A 63 6.92 10.11 8.85
C ARG A 63 5.50 10.57 8.51
N ILE A 64 4.84 11.28 9.42
CA ILE A 64 3.51 11.87 9.19
C ILE A 64 3.63 13.02 8.20
N VAL A 65 4.60 13.92 8.44
CA VAL A 65 4.90 15.05 7.54
C VAL A 65 5.24 14.56 6.13
N GLY A 66 5.98 13.46 6.00
CA GLY A 66 6.34 12.88 4.71
C GLY A 66 5.15 12.43 3.88
N ALA A 67 4.02 12.05 4.48
CA ALA A 67 2.82 11.62 3.77
C ALA A 67 1.92 12.80 3.34
N LEU A 68 2.09 13.98 3.93
CA LEU A 68 1.26 15.16 3.65
C LEU A 68 1.21 15.54 2.16
N PRO A 69 2.31 15.50 1.37
CA PRO A 69 2.24 15.81 -0.06
C PRO A 69 1.25 14.93 -0.82
N THR A 70 1.22 13.63 -0.53
CA THR A 70 0.30 12.69 -1.19
C THR A 70 -1.15 12.93 -0.77
N ILE A 71 -1.37 13.22 0.53
CA ILE A 71 -2.70 13.50 1.09
C ILE A 71 -3.26 14.80 0.51
N ASN A 72 -2.49 15.89 0.58
CA ASN A 72 -2.90 17.21 0.10
C ASN A 72 -3.17 17.17 -1.41
N TYR A 73 -2.33 16.48 -2.19
CA TYR A 73 -2.55 16.34 -3.62
C TYR A 73 -3.90 15.68 -3.93
N ALA A 74 -4.26 14.59 -3.23
CA ALA A 74 -5.56 13.96 -3.43
C ALA A 74 -6.72 14.91 -3.10
N LEU A 75 -6.62 15.67 -2.01
CA LEU A 75 -7.62 16.65 -1.61
C LEU A 75 -7.75 17.82 -2.61
N GLU A 76 -6.61 18.36 -3.07
CA GLU A 76 -6.55 19.45 -4.06
C GLU A 76 -7.10 19.03 -5.43
N HIS A 77 -7.04 17.73 -5.75
CA HIS A 77 -7.58 17.15 -6.98
C HIS A 77 -9.01 16.61 -6.81
N ASN A 78 -9.76 17.19 -5.87
CA ASN A 78 -11.18 16.93 -5.63
C ASN A 78 -11.50 15.45 -5.33
N ALA A 79 -10.61 14.73 -4.66
CA ALA A 79 -10.96 13.42 -4.11
C ALA A 79 -12.22 13.54 -3.25
N LYS A 80 -13.17 12.61 -3.43
CA LYS A 80 -14.37 12.54 -2.58
C LYS A 80 -13.96 12.29 -1.14
N SER A 81 -13.01 11.39 -0.92
CA SER A 81 -12.40 11.16 0.39
C SER A 81 -10.99 10.60 0.27
N VAL A 82 -10.22 10.78 1.34
CA VAL A 82 -8.91 10.18 1.53
C VAL A 82 -8.98 9.23 2.72
N VAL A 83 -8.89 7.92 2.46
CA VAL A 83 -8.88 6.87 3.48
C VAL A 83 -7.44 6.44 3.70
N LEU A 84 -6.93 6.64 4.91
CA LEU A 84 -5.56 6.34 5.28
C LEU A 84 -5.50 5.04 6.08
N MET A 85 -4.61 4.16 5.69
CA MET A 85 -4.34 2.92 6.43
C MET A 85 -2.84 2.78 6.71
N SER A 86 -2.52 2.33 7.92
CA SER A 86 -1.15 2.19 8.38
C SER A 86 -1.01 1.13 9.46
N HIS A 87 0.21 1.01 9.98
CA HIS A 87 0.48 0.20 11.17
C HIS A 87 1.42 0.97 12.09
N LEU A 88 1.36 0.62 13.37
CA LEU A 88 2.28 1.11 14.39
C LEU A 88 2.80 -0.06 15.20
N GLY A 89 4.13 -0.12 15.39
CA GLY A 89 4.76 -1.14 16.22
C GLY A 89 4.51 -2.59 15.76
N ARG A 90 4.46 -3.50 16.74
CA ARG A 90 4.25 -4.95 16.54
C ARG A 90 3.19 -5.44 17.54
N PRO A 91 1.91 -5.29 17.20
CA PRO A 91 0.81 -5.83 18.02
C PRO A 91 0.55 -7.33 17.78
N ASP A 92 1.28 -7.96 16.84
CA ASP A 92 1.26 -9.41 16.58
C ASP A 92 -0.13 -10.04 16.33
N GLY A 93 -1.04 -9.28 15.71
CA GLY A 93 -2.39 -9.76 15.36
C GLY A 93 -3.42 -9.62 16.47
N HIS A 94 -3.15 -8.82 17.51
CA HIS A 94 -4.10 -8.51 18.58
C HIS A 94 -4.34 -7.01 18.72
N VAL A 95 -5.53 -6.67 19.22
CA VAL A 95 -5.82 -5.30 19.64
C VAL A 95 -4.99 -4.96 20.87
N ASN A 96 -4.05 -4.03 20.71
CA ASN A 96 -3.25 -3.51 21.80
C ASN A 96 -3.23 -1.99 21.73
N MET A 97 -3.94 -1.35 22.67
CA MET A 97 -4.11 0.10 22.70
C MET A 97 -2.81 0.89 22.82
N LYS A 98 -1.71 0.26 23.26
CA LYS A 98 -0.38 0.89 23.21
C LYS A 98 0.06 1.26 21.78
N TYR A 99 -0.44 0.53 20.79
CA TYR A 99 -0.14 0.70 19.37
C TYR A 99 -1.32 1.26 18.57
N THR A 100 -2.28 1.92 19.24
CA THR A 100 -3.36 2.64 18.53
C THR A 100 -2.80 3.78 17.69
N LEU A 101 -3.43 4.04 16.54
CA LEU A 101 -3.12 5.18 15.68
C LEU A 101 -3.86 6.47 16.09
N LYS A 102 -4.64 6.45 17.19
CA LYS A 102 -5.38 7.63 17.65
C LYS A 102 -4.52 8.89 17.87
N PRO A 103 -3.34 8.84 18.54
CA PRO A 103 -2.45 9.99 18.64
C PRO A 103 -1.97 10.52 17.28
N VAL A 104 -1.86 9.64 16.28
CA VAL A 104 -1.50 10.01 14.91
C VAL A 104 -2.63 10.76 14.22
N ALA A 105 -3.90 10.38 14.45
CA ALA A 105 -5.06 11.13 13.96
C ALA A 105 -5.09 12.57 14.51
N ASP A 106 -4.81 12.73 15.81
CA ASP A 106 -4.77 14.04 16.46
C ASP A 106 -3.65 14.94 15.90
N GLU A 107 -2.47 14.37 15.66
CA GLU A 107 -1.35 15.07 15.03
C GLU A 107 -1.65 15.42 13.56
N LEU A 108 -2.24 14.49 12.81
CA LEU A 108 -2.61 14.72 11.42
C LEU A 108 -3.68 15.81 11.29
N THR A 109 -4.63 15.87 12.22
CA THR A 109 -5.64 16.95 12.29
C THR A 109 -4.99 18.32 12.41
N LYS A 110 -3.95 18.45 13.25
CA LYS A 110 -3.19 19.71 13.40
C LYS A 110 -2.41 20.05 12.14
N LEU A 111 -1.74 19.07 11.55
CA LEU A 111 -0.89 19.28 10.37
C LEU A 111 -1.68 19.61 9.10
N LEU A 112 -2.86 19.00 8.92
CA LEU A 112 -3.75 19.28 7.80
C LEU A 112 -4.63 20.51 8.03
N ASN A 113 -4.70 21.01 9.27
CA ASN A 113 -5.64 22.04 9.69
C ASN A 113 -7.10 21.70 9.28
N ARG A 114 -7.46 20.41 9.41
CA ARG A 114 -8.73 19.82 8.96
C ARG A 114 -9.11 18.65 9.85
N PRO A 115 -10.41 18.37 10.05
CA PRO A 115 -10.85 17.22 10.83
C PRO A 115 -10.41 15.91 10.17
N VAL A 116 -9.81 15.03 10.96
CA VAL A 116 -9.52 13.63 10.57
C VAL A 116 -10.47 12.72 11.33
N HIS A 117 -11.29 11.97 10.60
CA HIS A 117 -12.20 11.00 11.20
C HIS A 117 -11.43 9.72 11.51
N PHE A 118 -11.25 9.43 12.80
CA PHE A 118 -10.61 8.21 13.24
C PHE A 118 -11.64 7.10 13.43
N LEU A 119 -11.42 5.94 12.80
CA LEU A 119 -12.24 4.74 12.99
C LEU A 119 -11.49 3.76 13.91
N ASN A 120 -12.23 3.11 14.81
CA ASN A 120 -11.65 2.18 15.79
C ASN A 120 -11.26 0.81 15.20
N ASP A 121 -11.54 0.59 13.92
CA ASP A 121 -11.18 -0.60 13.18
C ASP A 121 -10.77 -0.22 11.74
N CYS A 122 -10.17 -1.15 11.00
CA CYS A 122 -9.77 -0.99 9.61
C CYS A 122 -10.63 -1.78 8.61
N VAL A 123 -11.49 -2.69 9.09
CA VAL A 123 -12.39 -3.51 8.26
C VAL A 123 -13.75 -3.68 8.95
N GLY A 124 -14.72 -4.24 8.24
CA GLY A 124 -16.04 -4.56 8.78
C GLY A 124 -17.14 -3.57 8.38
N ALA A 125 -18.38 -3.90 8.75
CA ALA A 125 -19.58 -3.20 8.25
C ALA A 125 -19.62 -1.71 8.62
N GLU A 126 -19.18 -1.36 9.83
CA GLU A 126 -19.13 0.04 10.29
C GLU A 126 -18.11 0.86 9.50
N VAL A 127 -16.93 0.29 9.24
CA VAL A 127 -15.86 0.93 8.45
C VAL A 127 -16.26 1.05 6.98
N GLU A 128 -16.85 -0.01 6.42
CA GLU A 128 -17.35 0.00 5.05
C GLU A 128 -18.46 1.07 4.87
N ALA A 129 -19.37 1.19 5.84
CA ALA A 129 -20.43 2.21 5.81
C ALA A 129 -19.86 3.63 5.92
N ALA A 130 -18.91 3.87 6.83
CA ALA A 130 -18.27 5.18 6.99
C ALA A 130 -17.50 5.61 5.74
N CYS A 131 -16.87 4.66 5.03
CA CYS A 131 -16.12 4.91 3.80
C CYS A 131 -16.97 4.85 2.52
N ALA A 132 -18.23 4.44 2.58
CA ALA A 132 -19.09 4.28 1.38
C ALA A 132 -19.45 5.64 0.76
N SER A 133 -19.89 6.60 1.57
CA SER A 133 -20.24 7.94 1.10
C SER A 133 -19.96 9.03 2.15
N PRO A 134 -18.69 9.26 2.49
CA PRO A 134 -18.30 10.38 3.34
C PRO A 134 -18.56 11.73 2.63
N GLU A 135 -18.50 12.81 3.41
CA GLU A 135 -18.53 14.17 2.89
C GLU A 135 -17.35 14.43 1.94
N ASN A 136 -17.54 15.35 0.99
CA ASN A 136 -16.51 15.64 0.00
C ASN A 136 -15.27 16.27 0.68
N GLY A 137 -14.10 15.69 0.41
CA GLY A 137 -12.83 16.10 1.00
C GLY A 137 -12.60 15.59 2.42
N SER A 138 -13.40 14.62 2.91
CA SER A 138 -13.15 13.98 4.20
C SER A 138 -11.81 13.22 4.22
N VAL A 139 -11.11 13.32 5.34
CA VAL A 139 -9.92 12.52 5.64
C VAL A 139 -10.29 11.53 6.73
N ILE A 140 -10.09 10.24 6.47
CA ILE A 140 -10.42 9.14 7.39
C ILE A 140 -9.13 8.40 7.69
N LEU A 141 -8.81 8.20 8.98
CA LEU A 141 -7.72 7.33 9.42
C LEU A 141 -8.30 6.07 10.04
N LEU A 142 -7.94 4.92 9.47
CA LEU A 142 -8.27 3.61 10.02
C LEU A 142 -7.37 3.27 11.21
N GLU A 143 -7.85 2.40 12.09
CA GLU A 143 -7.02 1.82 13.15
C GLU A 143 -5.91 0.92 12.58
N ASN A 144 -4.95 0.57 13.43
CA ASN A 144 -3.77 -0.21 13.11
C ASN A 144 -4.09 -1.54 12.40
N LEU A 145 -3.65 -1.66 11.15
CA LEU A 145 -3.84 -2.85 10.32
C LEU A 145 -3.30 -4.14 10.96
N ARG A 146 -2.24 -4.04 11.78
CA ARG A 146 -1.62 -5.21 12.42
C ARG A 146 -2.39 -5.72 13.65
N PHE A 147 -3.47 -5.06 14.04
CA PHE A 147 -4.41 -5.66 15.00
C PHE A 147 -5.12 -6.88 14.42
N HIS A 148 -5.13 -7.03 13.10
CA HIS A 148 -5.64 -8.18 12.39
C HIS A 148 -4.48 -9.09 11.96
N VAL A 149 -4.57 -10.38 12.31
CA VAL A 149 -3.55 -11.38 11.96
C VAL A 149 -3.42 -11.56 10.44
N GLU A 150 -4.49 -11.26 9.72
CA GLU A 150 -4.66 -11.30 8.27
C GLU A 150 -3.75 -10.29 7.54
N GLU A 151 -3.27 -9.24 8.22
CA GLU A 151 -2.35 -8.26 7.61
C GLU A 151 -0.97 -8.87 7.37
N GLU A 152 -0.34 -9.45 8.40
CA GLU A 152 0.99 -10.08 8.29
C GLU A 152 0.92 -11.57 7.90
N GLY A 153 -0.28 -12.16 7.91
CA GLY A 153 -0.54 -13.59 7.70
C GLY A 153 -0.10 -14.49 8.85
N LYS A 154 0.47 -13.90 9.90
CA LYS A 154 0.96 -14.58 11.10
C LYS A 154 0.84 -13.65 12.30
N GLY A 155 0.65 -14.24 13.46
CA GLY A 155 0.55 -13.53 14.72
C GLY A 155 0.87 -14.45 15.89
N VAL A 156 0.51 -14.00 17.07
CA VAL A 156 0.59 -14.77 18.32
C VAL A 156 -0.84 -14.88 18.85
N ASP A 157 -1.21 -15.86 19.69
CA ASP A 157 -2.48 -15.89 20.43
C ASP A 157 -2.30 -15.30 21.85
N ALA A 158 -3.36 -15.29 22.67
CA ALA A 158 -3.28 -14.77 24.04
C ALA A 158 -2.29 -15.57 24.91
N GLU A 159 -2.06 -16.83 24.56
CA GLU A 159 -1.17 -17.77 25.24
C GLU A 159 0.28 -17.72 24.72
N GLY A 160 0.60 -16.86 23.76
CA GLY A 160 1.96 -16.70 23.25
C GLY A 160 2.33 -17.67 22.11
N LYS A 161 1.38 -18.46 21.60
CA LYS A 161 1.60 -19.42 20.52
C LYS A 161 1.40 -18.78 19.16
N LYS A 162 2.22 -19.19 18.19
CA LYS A 162 2.16 -18.67 16.82
C LYS A 162 0.88 -19.12 16.13
N ILE A 163 0.10 -18.15 15.65
CA ILE A 163 -1.06 -18.35 14.80
C ILE A 163 -0.75 -17.92 13.37
N LYS A 164 -1.46 -18.50 12.40
CA LYS A 164 -1.41 -18.11 11.00
C LYS A 164 -2.82 -17.90 10.51
N ALA A 165 -3.03 -16.80 9.78
CA ALA A 165 -4.30 -16.57 9.10
C ALA A 165 -4.48 -17.64 8.02
N THR A 166 -5.70 -18.14 7.85
CA THR A 166 -6.01 -18.96 6.68
C THR A 166 -6.02 -18.09 5.43
N LYS A 167 -5.96 -18.74 4.27
CA LYS A 167 -6.00 -18.03 2.99
C LYS A 167 -7.34 -17.30 2.82
N GLU A 168 -8.43 -17.94 3.24
CA GLU A 168 -9.79 -17.43 3.14
C GLU A 168 -9.98 -16.19 4.04
N GLN A 169 -9.43 -16.21 5.26
CA GLN A 169 -9.44 -15.05 6.17
C GLN A 169 -8.67 -13.88 5.56
N SER A 170 -7.48 -14.15 5.02
CA SER A 170 -6.65 -13.13 4.37
C SER A 170 -7.35 -12.54 3.14
N GLU A 171 -8.01 -13.37 2.32
CA GLU A 171 -8.77 -12.91 1.15
C GLU A 171 -9.99 -12.07 1.56
N ALA A 172 -10.72 -12.46 2.60
CA ALA A 172 -11.85 -11.68 3.12
C ALA A 172 -11.40 -10.30 3.64
N PHE A 173 -10.29 -10.27 4.40
CA PHE A 173 -9.70 -9.02 4.88
C PHE A 173 -9.28 -8.09 3.73
N GLN A 174 -8.61 -8.65 2.72
CA GLN A 174 -8.21 -7.92 1.52
C GLN A 174 -9.39 -7.37 0.72
N GLN A 175 -10.48 -8.15 0.62
CA GLN A 175 -11.71 -7.70 -0.01
C GLN A 175 -12.36 -6.54 0.75
N SER A 176 -12.41 -6.62 2.08
CA SER A 176 -12.95 -5.53 2.91
C SER A 176 -12.14 -4.24 2.71
N LEU A 177 -10.80 -4.32 2.76
CA LEU A 177 -9.92 -3.17 2.47
C LEU A 177 -10.15 -2.61 1.06
N THR A 178 -10.33 -3.48 0.06
CA THR A 178 -10.57 -3.06 -1.33
C THR A 178 -11.88 -2.29 -1.50
N LYS A 179 -12.91 -2.51 -0.66
CA LYS A 179 -14.17 -1.75 -0.76
C LYS A 179 -14.07 -0.30 -0.27
N LEU A 180 -13.03 0.03 0.50
CA LEU A 180 -12.88 1.32 1.17
C LEU A 180 -12.49 2.46 0.23
N GLY A 181 -12.05 2.14 -0.99
CA GLY A 181 -11.68 3.13 -2.00
C GLY A 181 -12.13 2.73 -3.39
N ASP A 182 -11.83 3.58 -4.35
CA ASP A 182 -11.97 3.33 -5.79
C ASP A 182 -10.59 3.22 -6.45
N VAL A 183 -9.58 3.86 -5.85
CA VAL A 183 -8.19 3.91 -6.29
C VAL A 183 -7.27 3.63 -5.10
N TYR A 184 -6.20 2.87 -5.33
CA TYR A 184 -5.21 2.58 -4.29
C TYR A 184 -3.86 3.25 -4.56
N ILE A 185 -3.35 3.92 -3.54
CA ILE A 185 -2.05 4.58 -3.54
C ILE A 185 -1.17 3.95 -2.46
N ASN A 186 0.01 3.46 -2.84
CA ASN A 186 1.02 3.02 -1.88
C ASN A 186 2.05 4.11 -1.68
N ASP A 187 2.15 4.66 -0.47
CA ASP A 187 3.15 5.65 -0.08
C ASP A 187 4.05 5.16 1.07
N ALA A 188 4.15 3.84 1.23
CA ALA A 188 4.90 3.19 2.29
C ALA A 188 6.04 2.29 1.78
N PHE A 189 7.09 2.93 1.28
CA PHE A 189 8.28 2.21 0.79
C PHE A 189 8.90 1.28 1.86
N GLY A 190 8.93 1.72 3.11
CA GLY A 190 9.48 0.95 4.24
C GLY A 190 8.84 -0.42 4.45
N THR A 191 7.64 -0.67 3.92
CA THR A 191 6.97 -1.98 3.98
C THR A 191 6.75 -2.64 2.64
N ALA A 192 7.19 -2.02 1.53
CA ALA A 192 7.02 -2.57 0.19
C ALA A 192 7.76 -3.91 -0.01
N HIS A 193 8.77 -4.22 0.81
CA HIS A 193 9.48 -5.50 0.82
C HIS A 193 8.67 -6.67 1.40
N ARG A 194 7.49 -6.41 1.98
CA ARG A 194 6.66 -7.44 2.63
C ARG A 194 5.41 -7.73 1.81
N ALA A 195 5.08 -9.02 1.68
CA ALA A 195 3.87 -9.49 1.01
C ALA A 195 2.65 -9.48 1.95
N HIS A 196 2.42 -8.36 2.63
CA HIS A 196 1.28 -8.18 3.54
C HIS A 196 -0.01 -7.85 2.78
N SER A 197 -1.16 -8.06 3.41
CA SER A 197 -2.47 -7.83 2.79
C SER A 197 -2.65 -6.39 2.29
N SER A 198 -2.25 -5.38 3.07
CA SER A 198 -2.31 -3.97 2.65
C SER A 198 -1.38 -3.63 1.48
N MET A 199 -0.33 -4.42 1.22
CA MET A 199 0.65 -4.18 0.16
C MET A 199 0.26 -4.83 -1.17
N VAL A 200 -0.14 -6.10 -1.12
CA VAL A 200 -0.37 -6.92 -2.32
C VAL A 200 -1.81 -7.34 -2.52
N GLY A 201 -2.62 -7.29 -1.46
CA GLY A 201 -3.96 -7.85 -1.42
C GLY A 201 -5.07 -6.90 -1.86
N VAL A 202 -4.83 -5.60 -1.87
CA VAL A 202 -5.81 -4.61 -2.34
C VAL A 202 -5.91 -4.66 -3.86
N LYS A 203 -7.09 -5.02 -4.36
CA LYS A 203 -7.35 -5.28 -5.80
C LYS A 203 -8.16 -4.14 -6.43
N HIS A 204 -7.49 -3.02 -6.71
CA HIS A 204 -8.02 -1.99 -7.61
C HIS A 204 -7.44 -2.09 -9.02
N GLU A 205 -8.22 -1.69 -10.01
CA GLU A 205 -7.75 -1.55 -11.40
C GLU A 205 -6.59 -0.55 -11.48
N LYS A 206 -6.73 0.60 -10.82
CA LYS A 206 -5.70 1.64 -10.74
C LYS A 206 -4.99 1.58 -9.38
N ARG A 207 -3.71 1.21 -9.43
CA ARG A 207 -2.79 1.19 -8.29
C ARG A 207 -1.58 2.03 -8.63
N ALA A 208 -1.27 3.02 -7.79
CA ALA A 208 -0.16 3.92 -8.02
C ALA A 208 0.71 4.11 -6.78
N SER A 209 1.89 4.68 -6.99
CA SER A 209 2.77 5.16 -5.95
C SER A 209 2.36 6.56 -5.49
N GLY A 210 2.42 6.80 -4.18
CA GLY A 210 2.43 8.16 -3.64
C GLY A 210 3.78 8.84 -3.90
N PHE A 211 3.93 10.10 -3.48
CA PHE A 211 5.14 10.86 -3.79
C PHE A 211 6.40 10.35 -3.07
N LEU A 212 6.29 9.83 -1.84
CA LEU A 212 7.43 9.24 -1.15
C LEU A 212 7.91 8.00 -1.90
N LEU A 213 6.98 7.08 -2.19
CA LEU A 213 7.33 5.86 -2.91
C LEU A 213 7.87 6.17 -4.31
N LYS A 214 7.25 7.10 -5.04
CA LYS A 214 7.71 7.56 -6.35
C LYS A 214 9.15 8.08 -6.29
N LYS A 215 9.47 8.92 -5.30
CA LYS A 215 10.81 9.47 -5.11
C LYS A 215 11.83 8.35 -4.89
N GLU A 216 11.56 7.43 -3.96
CA GLU A 216 12.45 6.28 -3.69
C GLU A 216 12.69 5.44 -4.96
N LEU A 217 11.60 5.08 -5.67
CA LEU A 217 11.69 4.32 -6.92
C LEU A 217 12.53 5.04 -7.99
N GLN A 218 12.40 6.36 -8.11
CA GLN A 218 13.20 7.17 -9.05
C GLN A 218 14.68 7.19 -8.68
N TYR A 219 15.02 7.36 -7.40
CA TYR A 219 16.42 7.34 -6.96
C TYR A 219 17.06 5.96 -7.17
N PHE A 220 16.36 4.88 -6.78
CA PHE A 220 16.85 3.52 -7.01
C PHE A 220 16.93 3.16 -8.49
N ALA A 221 15.99 3.61 -9.32
CA ALA A 221 16.04 3.34 -10.75
C ALA A 221 17.26 4.00 -11.42
N LYS A 222 17.59 5.24 -11.03
CA LYS A 222 18.83 5.89 -11.50
C LYS A 222 20.07 5.07 -11.14
N ALA A 223 20.16 4.56 -9.91
CA ALA A 223 21.32 3.78 -9.49
C ALA A 223 21.38 2.35 -10.09
N LEU A 224 20.24 1.68 -10.28
CA LEU A 224 20.18 0.25 -10.59
C LEU A 224 19.89 -0.06 -12.07
N GLU A 225 19.17 0.81 -12.77
CA GLU A 225 18.77 0.54 -14.16
C GLU A 225 19.75 1.13 -15.16
N ASN A 226 20.01 2.44 -15.07
CA ASN A 226 20.88 3.18 -15.97
C ASN A 226 21.70 4.23 -15.19
N PRO A 227 22.68 3.80 -14.36
CA PRO A 227 23.49 4.74 -13.59
C PRO A 227 24.45 5.53 -14.48
N ASP A 228 24.50 6.84 -14.26
CA ASP A 228 25.55 7.69 -14.80
C ASP A 228 26.90 7.20 -14.27
N ARG A 229 27.83 6.91 -15.19
CA ARG A 229 29.15 6.37 -14.84
C ARG A 229 30.18 7.50 -14.75
N PRO A 230 31.15 7.42 -13.83
CA PRO A 230 31.45 6.29 -12.94
C PRO A 230 30.46 6.15 -11.76
N PHE A 231 29.96 4.92 -11.53
CA PHE A 231 29.10 4.59 -10.40
C PHE A 231 29.95 4.01 -9.26
N LEU A 232 29.96 4.69 -8.11
CA LEU A 232 30.71 4.30 -6.92
C LEU A 232 29.74 3.83 -5.82
N ALA A 233 30.01 2.65 -5.25
CA ALA A 233 29.35 2.17 -4.05
C ALA A 233 30.33 2.24 -2.87
N ILE A 234 29.98 3.02 -1.84
CA ILE A 234 30.73 3.09 -0.59
C ILE A 234 30.01 2.20 0.42
N LEU A 235 30.67 1.14 0.87
CA LEU A 235 30.17 0.21 1.88
C LEU A 235 30.96 0.39 3.16
N GLY A 236 30.26 0.43 4.29
CA GLY A 236 30.85 0.50 5.63
C GLY A 236 29.94 -0.21 6.64
N GLY A 237 30.51 -0.62 7.75
CA GLY A 237 29.86 -1.35 8.84
C GLY A 237 30.83 -1.54 9.99
#